data_AF-A0A367ZSF6-F1
#
_entry.id   AF-A0A367ZSF6-F1
#
_cell.length_a   1.000
_cell.length_b   1.000
_cell.length_c   1.000
_cell.angle_alpha   90.00
_cell.angle_beta   90.00
_cell.angle_gamma   90.00
#
_symmetry.space_group_name_H-M   'P 1'
#
loop_
_entity.id
_entity.type
_entity.pdbx_description
1 polymer ?
#
loop_
_entity_poly.entity_id
_entity_poly.type
_entity_poly.pdbx_seq_one_letter_code
_entity_poly.pdbx_strand_id
1 'polypeptide(L)'
;MLTVQETAEILHMNPEVVRRWLRNGTLKGTKVGSDWRIAEATIDAFLNKAAAVPTDPATQGPKMCVKFPKWLDFSGLPAQLNEALGPTGWPVFKKLVEIDFEKEDKVTPRFPLDLPTFCQRVGYEEKTVLKTIQGLARLGFLTLDQRHDPPEWVQIKTPVKTPRSILDIPFSEGGIKGAPEKACESRCLRRYLL
;
A
#
# COMPACT_ATOMS: atom_id res chain seq x y z
N MET A 1 -21.81 26.32 21.41
CA MET A 1 -21.03 26.25 20.15
C MET A 1 -19.65 25.74 20.49
N LEU A 2 -19.22 24.68 19.84
CA LEU A 2 -18.00 23.94 20.14
C LEU A 2 -16.85 24.39 19.26
N THR A 3 -15.65 24.33 19.81
CA THR A 3 -14.39 24.54 19.09
C THR A 3 -13.99 23.26 18.34
N VAL A 4 -13.00 23.40 17.47
CA VAL A 4 -12.38 22.26 16.79
C VAL A 4 -11.83 21.24 17.79
N GLN A 5 -11.25 21.72 18.90
CA GLN A 5 -10.63 20.87 19.92
C GLN A 5 -11.70 20.03 20.63
N GLU A 6 -12.75 20.67 21.14
CA GLU A 6 -13.85 20.01 21.83
C GLU A 6 -14.59 19.03 20.89
N THR A 7 -14.76 19.42 19.61
CA THR A 7 -15.36 18.53 18.62
C THR A 7 -14.47 17.30 18.34
N ALA A 8 -13.15 17.48 18.34
CA ALA A 8 -12.21 16.38 18.16
C ALA A 8 -12.24 15.41 19.34
N GLU A 9 -12.39 15.91 20.57
CA GLU A 9 -12.53 15.10 21.77
C GLU A 9 -13.84 14.30 21.77
N ILE A 10 -14.97 14.94 21.45
CA ILE A 10 -16.28 14.28 21.37
C ILE A 10 -16.29 13.17 20.31
N LEU A 11 -15.63 13.40 19.18
CA LEU A 11 -15.55 12.44 18.08
C LEU A 11 -14.39 11.44 18.23
N HIS A 12 -13.55 11.57 19.26
CA HIS A 12 -12.29 10.83 19.42
C HIS A 12 -11.40 10.84 18.14
N MET A 13 -11.30 12.00 17.49
CA MET A 13 -10.55 12.19 16.24
C MET A 13 -9.40 13.18 16.42
N ASN A 14 -8.44 13.18 15.49
CA ASN A 14 -7.38 14.19 15.49
C ASN A 14 -7.96 15.57 15.08
N PRO A 15 -7.66 16.66 15.82
CA PRO A 15 -8.14 18.01 15.49
C PRO A 15 -7.77 18.48 14.08
N GLU A 16 -6.68 18.01 13.48
CA GLU A 16 -6.33 18.32 12.09
C GLU A 16 -7.32 17.73 11.07
N VAL A 17 -7.87 16.56 11.37
CA VAL A 17 -8.91 15.91 10.56
C VAL A 17 -10.20 16.71 10.62
N VAL A 18 -10.58 17.19 11.80
CA VAL A 18 -11.74 18.08 11.99
C VAL A 18 -11.57 19.38 11.21
N ARG A 19 -10.37 20.03 11.27
CA ARG A 19 -10.08 21.22 10.46
C ARG A 19 -10.15 20.96 8.96
N ARG A 20 -9.75 19.76 8.52
CA ARG A 20 -9.84 19.36 7.09
C ARG A 20 -11.29 19.17 6.67
N TRP A 21 -12.12 18.53 7.49
CA TRP A 21 -13.55 18.36 7.21
C TRP A 21 -14.32 19.67 7.15
N LEU A 22 -13.98 20.62 8.02
CA LEU A 22 -14.52 21.98 7.99
C LEU A 22 -14.12 22.72 6.70
N ARG A 23 -12.85 22.62 6.28
CA ARG A 23 -12.37 23.24 5.03
C ARG A 23 -13.01 22.63 3.78
N ASN A 24 -13.19 21.32 3.77
CA ASN A 24 -13.74 20.58 2.63
C ASN A 24 -15.28 20.56 2.60
N GLY A 25 -15.96 21.18 3.59
CA GLY A 25 -17.41 21.23 3.68
C GLY A 25 -18.09 19.91 4.12
N THR A 26 -17.31 18.91 4.54
CA THR A 26 -17.81 17.63 5.04
C THR A 26 -18.52 17.79 6.39
N LEU A 27 -18.00 18.69 7.23
CA LEU A 27 -18.60 19.09 8.49
C LEU A 27 -19.01 20.56 8.39
N LYS A 28 -20.28 20.87 8.65
CA LYS A 28 -20.76 22.25 8.63
C LYS A 28 -20.27 22.98 9.88
N GLY A 29 -19.49 24.04 9.69
CA GLY A 29 -19.07 24.93 10.76
C GLY A 29 -19.06 26.37 10.27
N THR A 30 -19.15 27.29 11.21
CA THR A 30 -19.05 28.73 10.95
C THR A 30 -17.64 29.18 11.30
N LYS A 31 -16.94 29.76 10.33
CA LYS A 31 -15.64 30.38 10.60
C LYS A 31 -15.86 31.74 11.25
N VAL A 32 -15.37 31.92 12.47
CA VAL A 32 -15.46 33.17 13.23
C VAL A 32 -14.04 33.67 13.47
N GLY A 33 -13.60 34.65 12.68
CA GLY A 33 -12.21 35.11 12.67
C GLY A 33 -11.25 34.02 12.18
N SER A 34 -10.27 33.67 13.02
CA SER A 34 -9.28 32.62 12.75
C SER A 34 -9.73 31.22 13.18
N ASP A 35 -10.83 31.12 13.95
CA ASP A 35 -11.29 29.89 14.57
C ASP A 35 -12.59 29.37 13.93
N TRP A 36 -12.80 28.07 14.04
CA TRP A 36 -14.03 27.43 13.61
C TRP A 36 -14.94 27.15 14.79
N ARG A 37 -16.22 27.47 14.63
CA ARG A 37 -17.28 27.19 15.58
C ARG A 37 -18.26 26.20 14.98
N ILE A 38 -18.54 25.14 15.71
CA ILE A 38 -19.41 24.04 15.30
C ILE A 38 -20.62 24.02 16.24
N ALA A 39 -21.82 23.92 15.68
CA ALA A 39 -23.01 23.71 16.49
C ALA A 39 -23.06 22.26 16.96
N GLU A 40 -23.41 22.04 18.21
CA GLU A 40 -23.53 20.69 18.80
C GLU A 40 -24.56 19.83 18.05
N ALA A 41 -25.68 20.43 17.65
CA ALA A 41 -26.68 19.79 16.80
C ALA A 41 -26.12 19.31 15.44
N THR A 42 -25.07 19.96 14.92
CA THR A 42 -24.39 19.51 13.69
C THR A 42 -23.54 18.27 13.95
N ILE A 43 -22.94 18.15 15.14
CA ILE A 43 -22.16 16.97 15.54
C ILE A 43 -23.10 15.79 15.73
N ASP A 44 -24.23 16.00 16.41
CA ASP A 44 -25.26 14.98 16.62
C ASP A 44 -25.86 14.53 15.28
N ALA A 45 -26.20 15.47 14.40
CA ALA A 45 -26.62 15.16 13.04
C ALA A 45 -25.52 14.46 12.22
N PHE A 46 -24.24 14.75 12.48
CA PHE A 46 -23.12 14.09 11.81
C PHE A 46 -22.91 12.66 12.32
N LEU A 47 -23.07 12.40 13.62
CA LEU A 47 -23.06 11.06 14.21
C LEU A 47 -24.24 10.22 13.72
N ASN A 48 -25.44 10.80 13.70
CA ASN A 48 -26.64 10.15 13.18
C ASN A 48 -26.56 9.93 11.67
N LYS A 49 -25.96 10.87 10.92
CA LYS A 49 -25.69 10.68 9.50
C LYS A 49 -24.61 9.64 9.27
N ALA A 50 -23.56 9.56 10.08
CA ALA A 50 -22.52 8.53 10.01
C ALA A 50 -23.08 7.11 10.23
N ALA A 51 -24.10 6.97 11.08
CA ALA A 51 -24.85 5.71 11.22
C ALA A 51 -25.70 5.37 9.96
N ALA A 52 -26.02 6.36 9.12
CA ALA A 52 -26.84 6.23 7.92
C ALA A 52 -26.09 6.53 6.60
N VAL A 53 -24.76 6.67 6.61
CA VAL A 53 -23.99 6.74 5.38
C VAL A 53 -23.87 5.29 4.86
N PRO A 54 -24.40 4.95 3.67
CA PRO A 54 -23.97 3.74 3.01
C PRO A 54 -22.47 3.92 2.81
N THR A 55 -21.69 3.22 3.62
CA THR A 55 -20.25 3.33 3.55
C THR A 55 -19.87 2.80 2.19
N ASP A 56 -19.45 3.69 1.30
CA ASP A 56 -19.12 3.33 -0.08
C ASP A 56 -18.14 2.14 -0.02
N PRO A 57 -18.50 0.95 -0.52
CA PRO A 57 -17.67 -0.25 -0.39
C PRO A 57 -16.27 -0.09 -1.01
N ALA A 58 -16.08 0.97 -1.83
CA ALA A 58 -14.76 1.40 -2.31
C ALA A 58 -13.81 1.91 -1.19
N THR A 59 -14.35 2.38 -0.06
CA THR A 59 -13.57 2.99 1.04
C THR A 59 -13.37 2.05 2.24
N GLN A 60 -14.17 0.98 2.32
CA GLN A 60 -14.01 -0.14 3.28
C GLN A 60 -13.26 -1.34 2.69
N GLY A 61 -12.75 -1.25 1.46
CA GLY A 61 -11.82 -2.25 0.98
C GLY A 61 -10.58 -2.29 1.90
N PRO A 62 -9.95 -3.47 2.12
CA PRO A 62 -8.62 -3.49 2.73
C PRO A 62 -7.77 -2.46 1.98
N LYS A 63 -7.01 -1.62 2.69
CA LYS A 63 -6.13 -0.64 2.04
C LYS A 63 -5.15 -1.42 1.15
N MET A 64 -5.52 -1.68 -0.10
CA MET A 64 -4.95 -2.77 -0.90
C MET A 64 -3.45 -2.54 -1.13
N CYS A 65 -3.04 -1.26 -1.07
CA CYS A 65 -1.79 -0.76 -1.60
C CYS A 65 -1.27 0.45 -0.80
N VAL A 66 -1.10 0.32 0.52
CA VAL A 66 -0.49 1.39 1.34
C VAL A 66 1.03 1.42 1.15
N LYS A 67 1.66 0.25 1.16
CA LYS A 67 3.11 0.07 0.99
C LYS A 67 3.48 -1.14 0.12
N PHE A 68 2.54 -2.04 -0.10
CA PHE A 68 2.73 -3.31 -0.80
C PHE A 68 1.40 -3.79 -1.38
N PRO A 69 1.37 -4.36 -2.59
CA PRO A 69 0.18 -4.98 -3.17
C PRO A 69 -0.20 -6.26 -2.42
N LYS A 70 -1.22 -6.19 -1.55
CA LYS A 70 -1.62 -7.27 -0.64
C LYS A 70 -1.93 -8.60 -1.36
N TRP A 71 -2.47 -8.56 -2.58
CA TRP A 71 -2.82 -9.76 -3.34
C TRP A 71 -1.62 -10.69 -3.62
N LEU A 72 -0.39 -10.16 -3.65
CA LEU A 72 0.78 -11.02 -3.84
C LEU A 72 0.97 -12.00 -2.68
N ASP A 73 0.62 -11.63 -1.44
CA ASP A 73 0.68 -12.55 -0.29
C ASP A 73 -0.31 -13.74 -0.47
N PHE A 74 -1.42 -13.53 -1.18
CA PHE A 74 -2.48 -14.54 -1.40
C PHE A 74 -2.40 -15.25 -2.75
N SER A 75 -1.44 -14.83 -3.59
CA SER A 75 -1.26 -15.37 -4.95
C SER A 75 -0.62 -16.77 -4.98
N GLY A 76 -0.13 -17.27 -3.84
CA GLY A 76 0.68 -18.49 -3.75
C GLY A 76 2.16 -18.27 -4.07
N LEU A 77 2.54 -17.07 -4.50
CA LEU A 77 3.93 -16.68 -4.73
C LEU A 77 4.84 -16.84 -3.49
N PRO A 78 4.38 -16.58 -2.25
CA PRO A 78 5.22 -16.79 -1.06
C PRO A 78 5.70 -18.23 -0.92
N ALA A 79 4.80 -19.19 -1.09
CA ALA A 79 5.12 -20.62 -1.00
C ALA A 79 6.08 -21.02 -2.13
N GLN A 80 5.78 -20.60 -3.36
CA GLN A 80 6.62 -20.91 -4.54
C GLN A 80 8.05 -20.38 -4.40
N LEU A 81 8.22 -19.12 -3.96
CA LEU A 81 9.55 -18.54 -3.80
C LEU A 81 10.31 -19.17 -2.64
N ASN A 82 9.62 -19.50 -1.55
CA ASN A 82 10.26 -20.16 -0.41
C ASN A 82 10.67 -21.61 -0.71
N GLU A 83 9.89 -22.32 -1.52
CA GLU A 83 10.24 -23.66 -2.00
C GLU A 83 11.44 -23.62 -2.94
N ALA A 84 11.50 -22.65 -3.85
CA ALA A 84 12.57 -22.54 -4.85
C ALA A 84 13.88 -21.97 -4.30
N LEU A 85 13.83 -21.01 -3.37
CA LEU A 85 15.00 -20.25 -2.90
C LEU A 85 15.27 -20.40 -1.39
N GLY A 86 14.47 -21.21 -0.69
CA GLY A 86 14.52 -21.33 0.76
C GLY A 86 13.73 -20.23 1.49
N PRO A 87 13.75 -20.21 2.83
CA PRO A 87 12.89 -19.33 3.65
C PRO A 87 13.14 -17.82 3.46
N THR A 88 14.22 -17.44 2.79
CA THR A 88 14.57 -16.05 2.47
C THR A 88 13.95 -15.55 1.16
N GLY A 89 13.43 -16.45 0.31
CA GLY A 89 12.91 -16.13 -1.02
C GLY A 89 11.79 -15.08 -0.99
N TRP A 90 10.74 -15.35 -0.22
CA TRP A 90 9.60 -14.44 -0.10
C TRP A 90 9.93 -13.14 0.62
N PRO A 91 10.57 -13.12 1.81
CA PRO A 91 10.87 -11.87 2.51
C PRO A 91 11.75 -10.91 1.70
N VAL A 92 12.76 -11.43 0.99
CA VAL A 92 13.64 -10.61 0.13
C VAL A 92 12.82 -10.03 -1.03
N PHE A 93 12.04 -10.84 -1.73
CA PHE A 93 11.22 -10.37 -2.85
C PHE A 93 10.17 -9.34 -2.39
N LYS A 94 9.46 -9.61 -1.30
CA LYS A 94 8.48 -8.69 -0.71
C LYS A 94 9.10 -7.33 -0.41
N LYS A 95 10.31 -7.31 0.16
CA LYS A 95 10.99 -6.04 0.47
C LYS A 95 11.41 -5.27 -0.77
N LEU A 96 11.83 -5.95 -1.84
CA LEU A 96 12.12 -5.32 -3.13
C LEU A 96 10.87 -4.65 -3.72
N VAL A 97 9.72 -5.34 -3.67
CA VAL A 97 8.43 -4.79 -4.12
C VAL A 97 8.02 -3.58 -3.29
N GLU A 98 8.19 -3.61 -1.98
CA GLU A 98 7.91 -2.45 -1.11
C GLU A 98 8.73 -1.22 -1.52
N ILE A 99 10.03 -1.39 -1.76
CA ILE A 99 10.94 -0.29 -2.17
C ILE A 99 10.55 0.25 -3.55
N ASP A 100 10.21 -0.63 -4.48
CA ASP A 100 9.72 -0.22 -5.81
C ASP A 100 8.38 0.52 -5.74
N PHE A 101 7.49 0.09 -4.84
CA PHE A 101 6.17 0.69 -4.64
C PHE A 101 6.22 2.09 -4.02
N GLU A 102 7.18 2.33 -3.13
CA GLU A 102 7.42 3.65 -2.52
C GLU A 102 7.79 4.73 -3.54
N LYS A 103 8.35 4.35 -4.70
CA LYS A 103 8.65 5.29 -5.79
C LYS A 103 7.39 5.74 -6.49
N GLU A 104 7.33 6.96 -7.03
CA GLU A 104 6.24 7.40 -7.91
C GLU A 104 6.29 6.73 -9.29
N ASP A 105 5.14 6.58 -9.97
CA ASP A 105 5.03 5.85 -11.26
C ASP A 105 5.84 6.48 -12.41
N LYS A 106 6.29 7.72 -12.26
CA LYS A 106 7.07 8.46 -13.26
C LYS A 106 8.59 8.23 -13.16
N VAL A 107 9.06 7.51 -12.16
CA VAL A 107 10.49 7.21 -11.97
C VAL A 107 10.86 5.99 -12.79
N THR A 108 12.10 5.97 -13.32
CA THR A 108 12.72 4.81 -13.98
C THR A 108 12.37 3.51 -13.23
N PRO A 109 12.04 2.41 -13.94
CA PRO A 109 11.62 1.14 -13.31
C PRO A 109 12.76 0.43 -12.56
N ARG A 110 13.96 1.02 -12.58
CA ARG A 110 15.15 0.55 -11.87
C ARG A 110 15.29 1.33 -10.57
N PHE A 111 15.73 0.66 -9.53
CA PHE A 111 16.05 1.30 -8.26
C PHE A 111 17.41 0.89 -7.75
N PRO A 112 18.11 1.82 -7.08
CA PRO A 112 19.41 1.52 -6.51
C PRO A 112 19.28 0.43 -5.45
N LEU A 113 20.20 -0.53 -5.47
CA LEU A 113 20.30 -1.59 -4.49
C LEU A 113 21.49 -1.31 -3.58
N ASP A 114 21.24 -0.60 -2.49
CA ASP A 114 22.18 -0.49 -1.38
C ASP A 114 22.09 -1.77 -0.53
N LEU A 115 22.96 -2.74 -0.83
CA LEU A 115 22.92 -4.07 -0.24
C LEU A 115 23.06 -4.05 1.29
N PRO A 116 24.00 -3.30 1.91
CA PRO A 116 24.07 -3.16 3.37
C PRO A 116 22.76 -2.65 3.99
N THR A 117 22.21 -1.55 3.48
CA THR A 117 20.95 -0.98 3.99
C THR A 117 19.78 -1.95 3.78
N PHE A 118 19.74 -2.63 2.64
CA PHE A 118 18.71 -3.61 2.34
C PHE A 118 18.78 -4.82 3.29
N CYS A 119 19.97 -5.35 3.55
CA CYS A 119 20.16 -6.49 4.46
C CYS A 119 19.74 -6.17 5.89
N GLN A 120 20.05 -4.96 6.38
CA GLN A 120 19.56 -4.50 7.70
C GLN A 120 18.02 -4.47 7.75
N ARG A 121 17.36 -4.08 6.67
CA ARG A 121 15.88 -4.01 6.60
C ARG A 121 15.22 -5.38 6.55
N VAL A 122 15.82 -6.37 5.89
CA VAL A 122 15.26 -7.73 5.79
C VAL A 122 15.68 -8.60 6.97
N GLY A 123 16.82 -8.32 7.60
CA GLY A 123 17.35 -9.08 8.74
C GLY A 123 18.14 -10.34 8.36
N TYR A 124 18.70 -10.41 7.15
CA TYR A 124 19.51 -11.53 6.67
C TYR A 124 20.92 -11.08 6.29
N GLU A 125 21.87 -12.01 6.28
CA GLU A 125 23.25 -11.77 5.85
C GLU A 125 23.36 -11.43 4.37
N GLU A 126 24.29 -10.53 4.02
CA GLU A 126 24.51 -10.05 2.65
C GLU A 126 24.73 -11.17 1.63
N LYS A 127 25.52 -12.20 1.99
CA LYS A 127 25.78 -13.34 1.11
C LYS A 127 24.51 -14.11 0.77
N THR A 128 23.62 -14.28 1.75
CA THR A 128 22.36 -15.01 1.58
C THR A 128 21.35 -14.19 0.78
N VAL A 129 21.27 -12.90 1.06
CA VAL A 129 20.42 -11.97 0.31
C VAL A 129 20.86 -11.89 -1.16
N LEU A 130 22.16 -11.71 -1.41
CA LEU A 130 22.69 -11.63 -2.78
C LEU A 130 22.40 -12.90 -3.58
N LYS A 131 22.63 -14.09 -2.99
CA LYS A 131 22.24 -15.37 -3.60
C LYS A 131 20.75 -15.44 -3.91
N THR A 132 19.91 -14.97 -2.98
CA THR A 132 18.45 -14.95 -3.17
C THR A 132 18.05 -14.01 -4.32
N ILE A 133 18.62 -12.80 -4.38
CA ILE A 133 18.38 -11.81 -5.45
C ILE A 133 18.80 -12.36 -6.81
N GLN A 134 19.98 -12.97 -6.90
CA GLN A 134 20.43 -13.65 -8.11
C GLN A 134 19.50 -14.81 -8.51
N GLY A 135 19.02 -15.58 -7.54
CA GLY A 135 18.02 -16.64 -7.74
C GLY A 135 16.70 -16.10 -8.30
N LEU A 136 16.17 -15.01 -7.73
CA LEU A 136 14.97 -14.33 -8.22
C LEU A 136 15.13 -13.82 -9.66
N ALA A 137 16.31 -13.31 -10.02
CA ALA A 137 16.61 -12.91 -11.39
C ALA A 137 16.60 -14.10 -12.36
N ARG A 138 17.18 -15.25 -11.97
CA ARG A 138 17.16 -16.50 -12.77
C ARG A 138 15.75 -17.04 -12.96
N LEU A 139 14.90 -16.95 -11.94
CA LEU A 139 13.48 -17.32 -12.03
C LEU A 139 12.64 -16.33 -12.85
N GLY A 140 13.24 -15.21 -13.29
CA GLY A 140 12.59 -14.24 -14.17
C GLY A 140 11.72 -13.20 -13.44
N PHE A 141 11.88 -13.05 -12.13
CA PHE A 141 11.18 -12.02 -11.35
C PHE A 141 11.89 -10.67 -11.37
N LEU A 142 13.22 -10.66 -11.58
CA LEU A 142 14.05 -9.46 -11.52
C LEU A 142 14.92 -9.31 -12.77
N THR A 143 15.29 -8.06 -13.06
CA THR A 143 16.42 -7.68 -13.91
C THR A 143 17.45 -6.99 -13.03
N LEU A 144 18.70 -7.42 -13.08
CA LEU A 144 19.80 -6.87 -12.28
C LEU A 144 20.78 -6.11 -13.17
N ASP A 145 21.54 -5.22 -12.54
CA ASP A 145 22.75 -4.69 -13.14
C ASP A 145 23.74 -5.81 -13.44
N GLN A 146 24.18 -5.90 -14.70
CA GLN A 146 25.18 -6.89 -15.13
C GLN A 146 26.59 -6.31 -15.13
N ARG A 147 26.75 -5.00 -14.91
CA ARG A 147 28.05 -4.32 -14.98
C ARG A 147 28.84 -4.38 -13.68
N HIS A 148 28.17 -4.64 -12.56
CA HIS A 148 28.76 -4.63 -11.23
C HIS A 148 28.41 -5.91 -10.44
N ASP A 149 29.32 -6.33 -9.57
CA ASP A 149 29.11 -7.42 -8.61
C ASP A 149 29.58 -6.95 -7.22
N PRO A 150 28.67 -6.66 -6.26
CA PRO A 150 27.21 -6.83 -6.35
C PRO A 150 26.52 -5.81 -7.28
N PRO A 151 25.29 -6.10 -7.75
CA PRO A 151 24.56 -5.22 -8.67
C PRO A 151 24.16 -3.91 -8.00
N GLU A 152 24.40 -2.77 -8.66
CA GLU A 152 24.06 -1.44 -8.12
C GLU A 152 22.57 -1.08 -8.25
N TRP A 153 21.85 -1.75 -9.14
CA TRP A 153 20.42 -1.54 -9.32
C TRP A 153 19.69 -2.84 -9.63
N VAL A 154 18.39 -2.81 -9.34
CA VAL A 154 17.45 -3.90 -9.61
C VAL A 154 16.16 -3.32 -10.19
N GLN A 155 15.47 -4.11 -11.00
CA GLN A 155 14.16 -3.81 -11.55
C GLN A 155 13.27 -5.05 -11.41
N ILE A 156 12.03 -4.85 -10.97
CA ILE A 156 11.02 -5.90 -10.93
C ILE A 156 10.49 -6.10 -12.35
N LYS A 157 10.44 -7.35 -12.80
CA LYS A 157 9.81 -7.69 -14.09
C LYS A 157 8.30 -7.71 -13.92
N THR A 158 7.63 -6.90 -14.72
CA THR A 158 6.18 -6.80 -14.79
C THR A 158 5.71 -7.28 -16.18
N PRO A 159 4.59 -8.01 -16.27
CA PRO A 159 3.72 -8.45 -15.18
C PRO A 159 4.35 -9.55 -14.31
N VAL A 160 4.08 -9.50 -13.00
CA VAL A 160 4.64 -10.48 -12.04
C VAL A 160 3.92 -11.82 -12.22
N LYS A 161 4.68 -12.85 -12.59
CA LYS A 161 4.15 -14.21 -12.76
C LYS A 161 3.77 -14.79 -11.41
N THR A 162 2.49 -15.06 -11.21
CA THR A 162 1.95 -15.59 -9.96
C THR A 162 1.17 -16.88 -10.19
N PRO A 163 1.19 -17.85 -9.25
CA PRO A 163 0.43 -19.10 -9.39
C PRO A 163 -1.08 -18.90 -9.50
N ARG A 164 -1.64 -17.96 -8.73
CA ARG A 164 -3.04 -17.55 -8.82
C ARG A 164 -3.15 -16.18 -9.44
N SER A 165 -4.04 -16.05 -10.42
CA SER A 165 -4.40 -14.75 -10.97
C SER A 165 -5.09 -13.90 -9.91
N ILE A 166 -4.83 -12.60 -9.94
CA ILE A 166 -5.52 -11.64 -9.08
C ILE A 166 -7.05 -11.63 -9.28
N LEU A 167 -7.51 -12.03 -10.46
CA LEU A 167 -8.93 -12.20 -10.80
C LEU A 167 -9.61 -13.26 -9.92
N ASP A 168 -8.84 -14.22 -9.42
CA ASP A 168 -9.33 -15.32 -8.60
C ASP A 168 -9.24 -15.04 -7.09
N ILE A 169 -8.57 -13.95 -6.71
CA ILE A 169 -8.34 -13.56 -5.32
C ILE A 169 -9.48 -12.63 -4.83
N PRO A 170 -10.15 -12.94 -3.70
CA PRO A 170 -11.20 -12.10 -3.12
C PRO A 170 -10.76 -10.65 -2.87
N PHE A 171 -11.69 -9.71 -3.03
CA PHE A 171 -11.44 -8.30 -2.74
C PHE A 171 -10.97 -8.04 -1.28
N SER A 172 -11.45 -8.82 -0.31
CA SER A 172 -11.00 -8.79 1.11
C SER A 172 -9.51 -9.14 1.30
N GLU A 173 -8.94 -9.87 0.35
CA GLU A 173 -7.53 -10.29 0.34
C GLU A 173 -6.67 -9.39 -0.56
N GLY A 174 -7.26 -8.35 -1.15
CA GLY A 174 -6.59 -7.38 -2.01
C GLY A 174 -6.62 -7.75 -3.50
N GLY A 175 -7.32 -8.82 -3.87
CA GLY A 175 -7.59 -9.16 -5.27
C GLY A 175 -8.77 -8.38 -5.85
N ILE A 176 -9.25 -8.78 -7.03
CA ILE A 176 -10.35 -8.09 -7.72
C ILE A 176 -11.61 -8.97 -7.90
N LYS A 177 -11.61 -10.19 -7.35
CA LYS A 177 -12.79 -11.05 -7.38
C LYS A 177 -13.92 -10.45 -6.56
N GLY A 178 -15.02 -10.09 -7.24
CA GLY A 178 -16.18 -9.44 -6.64
C GLY A 178 -15.95 -7.98 -6.25
N ALA A 179 -14.90 -7.34 -6.76
CA ALA A 179 -14.61 -5.94 -6.48
C ALA A 179 -15.54 -5.00 -7.29
N PRO A 180 -15.94 -3.84 -6.73
CA PRO A 180 -16.67 -2.81 -7.48
C PRO A 180 -15.75 -2.21 -8.58
N GLU A 181 -16.30 -1.84 -9.75
CA GLU A 181 -15.53 -1.42 -10.95
C GLU A 181 -14.43 -0.37 -10.66
N LYS A 182 -14.69 0.57 -9.75
CA LYS A 182 -13.72 1.62 -9.36
C LYS A 182 -12.48 1.11 -8.61
N ALA A 183 -12.53 -0.07 -8.01
CA ALA A 183 -11.40 -0.67 -7.28
C ALA A 183 -10.31 -1.24 -8.21
N CYS A 184 -10.67 -1.53 -9.47
CA CYS A 184 -9.76 -2.05 -10.49
C CYS A 184 -8.77 -1.00 -11.02
N GLU A 185 -8.96 0.28 -10.70
CA GLU A 185 -8.09 1.38 -11.15
C GLU A 185 -6.91 1.64 -10.21
N SER A 186 -6.76 0.88 -9.12
CA SER A 186 -5.73 1.15 -8.12
C SER A 186 -4.30 1.01 -8.69
N ARG A 187 -3.42 1.92 -8.26
CA ARG A 187 -2.04 2.09 -8.73
C ARG A 187 -1.23 0.79 -8.84
N CYS A 188 -1.34 -0.03 -7.80
CA CYS A 188 -0.73 -1.35 -7.65
C CYS A 188 -1.16 -2.36 -8.72
N LEU A 189 -2.40 -2.29 -9.20
CA LEU A 189 -2.87 -3.15 -10.29
C LEU A 189 -2.16 -2.76 -11.58
N ARG A 190 -2.11 -1.47 -11.89
CA ARG A 190 -1.46 -0.97 -13.11
C ARG A 190 0.04 -1.26 -13.16
N ARG A 191 0.75 -1.17 -12.04
CA ARG A 191 2.21 -1.32 -12.02
C ARG A 191 2.68 -2.78 -12.13
N TYR A 192 1.98 -3.74 -11.53
CA TYR A 192 2.46 -5.13 -11.43
C TYR A 192 1.68 -6.14 -12.29
N LEU A 193 0.55 -5.75 -12.87
CA LEU A 193 -0.27 -6.61 -13.76
C LEU A 193 -0.23 -6.22 -15.24
N LEU A 194 0.14 -4.98 -15.56
CA LEU A 194 0.33 -4.48 -16.93
C LEU A 194 1.83 -4.34 -17.22
#